data_AF-A0A7Y3EEH7-F1
#
_entry.id   AF-A0A7Y3EEH7-F1
#
_cell.length_a   1.000
_cell.length_b   1.000
_cell.length_c   1.000
_cell.angle_alpha   90.00
_cell.angle_beta   90.00
_cell.angle_gamma   90.00
#
_symmetry.space_group_name_H-M   'P 1'
#
loop_
_entity.id
_entity.type
_entity.pdbx_description
1 polymer ?
#
loop_
_entity_poly.entity_id
_entity_poly.type
_entity_poly.pdbx_seq_one_letter_code
_entity_poly.pdbx_strand_id
1 'polypeptide(L)'
;FNEIRFEPNLQGRFGTVMAAGVPAGGAIPNMLVDLNPHLDYTVPTIPQTERDLSLGDPRGVAWRGDGSAAYVTGMGSNNLLVLSPALDRIGLVEVGEGPTGVAVNDAAELLYVLDKFEGAISVVDADGLTEIDRVPFYDPTPAAIKNGRPHLYDTHRTSGLGHLSCASCHIDGRMDQVAWDLGDPSGSVQAFDQVCNFGLGGCEDWHPMKGPMTTQTLVGIIGTEPLHWRGDRNALADFNGAFESLMGDDTQLTGGEMNQFKAFVATLTYPPNPYRNLDGSLPTELFTGADPANGETLYTQIAFDQGALRCSDCHALPTGTNGELTSALLLQESQSFKIPQLRNMHEKTGFDRTSLTNHRGFGFVHDGSTSSLFDFLQADVFTFASGPAGDQQRRDIEAFLFAFATDTHAGIGAQVTVDGTDAEAIARRDALLAVADGGDVGLVAKGLYLGLERGFAYLGAGLFESDREGEIFATVTLDVFAAPGAEMTYTIVPLGSETRIGLDRDEDGFFDRDEIDACTDPADPASFPGGGPTECDCPADIDGSGDVGFTDLLQVLSVWGVCGGCPEDLDGSGDVGFTDLLQVLSQWGPCS
;
A
#
# COMPACT_ATOMS: atom_id res chain seq x y z
N PHE A 1 9.96 23.51 10.17
CA PHE A 1 9.17 22.52 9.40
C PHE A 1 7.87 23.06 8.84
N ASN A 2 7.39 24.26 9.23
CA ASN A 2 6.45 24.99 8.39
C ASN A 2 6.86 26.47 8.30
N GLU A 3 7.83 26.74 7.43
CA GLU A 3 8.33 28.10 7.22
C GLU A 3 7.41 28.91 6.30
N ILE A 4 6.58 28.21 5.51
CA ILE A 4 5.62 28.79 4.57
C ILE A 4 4.24 28.62 5.16
N ARG A 5 3.59 29.74 5.49
CA ARG A 5 2.20 29.77 5.93
C ARG A 5 1.31 30.07 4.74
N PHE A 6 0.11 29.53 4.79
CA PHE A 6 -1.00 29.75 3.87
C PHE A 6 -0.89 28.99 2.56
N GLU A 7 -2.02 28.40 2.17
CA GLU A 7 -2.17 27.59 0.97
C GLU A 7 -1.68 28.32 -0.31
N PRO A 8 -2.04 29.60 -0.55
CA PRO A 8 -1.56 30.32 -1.74
C PRO A 8 -0.05 30.52 -1.82
N ASN A 9 0.68 30.32 -0.73
CA ASN A 9 2.14 30.44 -0.71
C ASN A 9 2.84 29.08 -0.94
N LEU A 10 2.17 27.96 -0.70
CA LEU A 10 2.74 26.63 -0.94
C LEU A 10 2.85 26.37 -2.45
N GLN A 11 1.72 26.14 -3.13
CA GLN A 11 1.65 25.87 -4.58
C GLN A 11 2.75 24.88 -5.06
N GLY A 12 2.83 23.71 -4.44
CA GLY A 12 3.80 22.66 -4.77
C GLY A 12 5.23 22.90 -4.25
N ARG A 13 5.48 23.95 -3.46
CA ARG A 13 6.82 24.33 -2.97
C ARG A 13 6.98 24.10 -1.47
N PHE A 14 6.81 22.87 -1.02
CA PHE A 14 6.88 22.52 0.41
C PHE A 14 7.85 21.38 0.74
N GLY A 15 8.45 20.77 -0.27
CA GLY A 15 9.42 19.69 -0.12
C GLY A 15 10.46 19.72 -1.23
N THR A 16 11.56 19.02 -0.99
CA THR A 16 12.61 18.77 -1.99
C THR A 16 12.97 17.29 -1.95
N VAL A 17 13.33 16.71 -3.09
CA VAL A 17 13.69 15.29 -3.19
C VAL A 17 15.22 15.20 -3.13
N MET A 18 15.75 14.69 -2.01
CA MET A 18 17.19 14.73 -1.74
C MET A 18 17.79 13.33 -1.68
N ALA A 19 19.01 13.17 -2.19
CA ALA A 19 19.87 12.03 -1.90
C ALA A 19 20.87 12.37 -0.80
N ALA A 20 21.09 11.42 0.11
CA ALA A 20 22.12 11.52 1.14
C ALA A 20 23.12 10.35 0.99
N GLY A 21 24.42 10.68 0.94
CA GLY A 21 25.50 9.69 0.84
C GLY A 21 26.25 9.54 2.17
N VAL A 22 26.42 8.31 2.65
CA VAL A 22 27.19 8.01 3.88
C VAL A 22 28.34 7.05 3.57
N PRO A 23 29.62 7.47 3.69
CA PRO A 23 30.79 6.62 3.53
C PRO A 23 30.81 5.49 4.56
N ALA A 24 31.34 4.34 4.14
CA ALA A 24 31.52 3.18 5.01
C ALA A 24 32.33 3.55 6.29
N GLY A 25 31.75 3.29 7.46
CA GLY A 25 32.37 3.56 8.76
C GLY A 25 32.46 5.04 9.16
N GLY A 26 31.86 5.96 8.39
CA GLY A 26 31.86 7.39 8.67
C GLY A 26 30.72 7.85 9.59
N ALA A 27 30.89 9.03 10.19
CA ALA A 27 29.75 9.86 10.60
C ALA A 27 29.08 10.41 9.33
N ILE A 28 27.75 10.60 9.35
CA ILE A 28 26.96 11.18 8.23
C ILE A 28 27.71 12.40 7.69
N PRO A 29 28.31 12.36 6.48
CA PRO A 29 28.80 13.58 5.89
C PRO A 29 27.61 14.40 5.42
N ASN A 30 27.82 15.71 5.36
CA ASN A 30 26.96 16.68 4.71
C ASN A 30 26.91 16.49 3.17
N MET A 31 26.83 15.26 2.66
CA MET A 31 26.58 15.01 1.26
C MET A 31 25.08 14.85 1.05
N LEU A 32 24.42 16.00 0.94
CA LEU A 32 23.01 16.11 0.62
C LEU A 32 22.92 16.78 -0.76
N VAL A 33 22.38 16.06 -1.73
CA VAL A 33 22.25 16.53 -3.12
C VAL A 33 20.78 16.54 -3.49
N ASP A 34 20.34 17.63 -4.10
CA ASP A 34 19.00 17.73 -4.67
C ASP A 34 18.92 16.88 -5.93
N LEU A 35 17.95 15.96 -5.98
CA LEU A 35 17.71 15.10 -7.13
C LEU A 35 16.94 15.80 -8.24
N ASN A 36 16.48 17.04 -8.03
CA ASN A 36 15.81 17.87 -9.01
C ASN A 36 16.49 19.24 -9.19
N PRO A 37 17.79 19.30 -9.50
CA PRO A 37 18.56 20.54 -9.51
C PRO A 37 18.19 21.52 -10.64
N HIS A 38 17.33 21.10 -11.57
CA HIS A 38 16.79 21.95 -12.62
C HIS A 38 15.60 22.80 -12.14
N LEU A 39 14.99 22.46 -11.00
CA LEU A 39 13.84 23.17 -10.48
C LEU A 39 14.23 24.51 -9.85
N ASP A 40 13.47 25.55 -10.18
CA ASP A 40 13.44 26.81 -9.43
C ASP A 40 12.27 26.76 -8.44
N TYR A 41 12.56 26.43 -7.18
CA TYR A 41 11.57 26.38 -6.10
C TYR A 41 10.98 27.74 -5.72
N THR A 42 11.28 28.83 -6.44
CA THR A 42 10.61 30.12 -6.25
C THR A 42 9.37 30.28 -7.13
N VAL A 43 9.18 29.45 -8.16
CA VAL A 43 7.97 29.46 -9.01
C VAL A 43 7.08 28.25 -8.74
N PRO A 44 5.75 28.39 -8.81
CA PRO A 44 4.84 27.29 -8.47
C PRO A 44 4.66 26.27 -9.60
N THR A 45 5.00 26.67 -10.84
CA THR A 45 4.76 25.87 -12.03
C THR A 45 5.83 26.14 -13.09
N ILE A 46 6.19 25.11 -13.85
CA ILE A 46 7.12 25.13 -14.99
C ILE A 46 6.49 24.38 -16.19
N PRO A 47 7.01 24.53 -17.43
CA PRO A 47 6.50 23.79 -18.58
C PRO A 47 6.56 22.26 -18.38
N GLN A 48 5.60 21.52 -18.93
CA GLN A 48 5.52 20.06 -18.78
C GLN A 48 6.85 19.35 -19.12
N THR A 49 7.51 19.74 -20.20
CA THR A 49 8.79 19.14 -20.62
C THR A 49 9.91 19.29 -19.58
N GLU A 50 9.82 20.27 -18.68
CA GLU A 50 10.75 20.41 -17.55
C GLU A 50 10.25 19.64 -16.33
N ARG A 51 8.93 19.55 -16.10
CA ARG A 51 8.35 18.69 -15.06
C ARG A 51 8.73 17.23 -15.24
N ASP A 52 8.70 16.74 -16.48
CA ASP A 52 9.00 15.35 -16.82
C ASP A 52 10.45 14.95 -16.46
N LEU A 53 11.36 15.92 -16.27
CA LEU A 53 12.73 15.69 -15.79
C LEU A 53 12.81 15.45 -14.27
N SER A 54 11.71 15.68 -13.54
CA SER A 54 11.68 15.56 -12.09
C SER A 54 11.57 14.11 -11.65
N LEU A 55 12.31 13.79 -10.59
CA LEU A 55 12.16 12.58 -9.80
C LEU A 55 11.14 12.85 -8.68
N GLY A 56 10.10 12.03 -8.60
CA GLY A 56 9.03 12.12 -7.62
C GLY A 56 8.82 10.79 -6.89
N ASP A 57 8.59 10.86 -5.57
CA ASP A 57 8.37 9.71 -4.67
C ASP A 57 9.36 8.53 -4.91
N PRO A 58 10.67 8.70 -4.65
CA PRO A 58 11.65 7.65 -4.90
C PRO A 58 11.50 6.48 -3.92
N ARG A 59 11.51 5.24 -4.43
CA ARG A 59 11.23 4.02 -3.61
C ARG A 59 12.30 2.94 -3.65
N GLY A 60 13.04 2.81 -4.75
CA GLY A 60 14.09 1.81 -4.93
C GLY A 60 15.44 2.43 -5.21
N VAL A 61 16.52 1.79 -4.74
CA VAL A 61 17.89 2.13 -5.13
C VAL A 61 18.73 0.87 -5.29
N ALA A 62 19.51 0.77 -6.36
CA ALA A 62 20.51 -0.28 -6.56
C ALA A 62 21.80 0.31 -7.13
N TRP A 63 22.93 -0.33 -6.84
CA TRP A 63 24.24 0.06 -7.35
C TRP A 63 24.73 -0.94 -8.39
N ARG A 64 25.45 -0.44 -9.40
CA ARG A 64 26.32 -1.27 -10.23
C ARG A 64 27.36 -1.97 -9.36
N GLY A 65 27.73 -3.22 -9.67
CA GLY A 65 28.64 -4.00 -8.83
C GLY A 65 30.04 -3.41 -8.69
N ASP A 66 30.48 -2.60 -9.64
CA ASP A 66 31.74 -1.84 -9.59
C ASP A 66 31.63 -0.50 -8.83
N GLY A 67 30.42 -0.13 -8.42
CA GLY A 67 30.13 1.12 -7.71
C GLY A 67 30.18 2.39 -8.57
N SER A 68 30.19 2.27 -9.90
CA SER A 68 30.30 3.42 -10.81
C SER A 68 29.00 4.20 -11.01
N ALA A 69 27.85 3.58 -10.74
CA ALA A 69 26.53 4.19 -10.85
C ALA A 69 25.54 3.64 -9.82
N ALA A 70 24.59 4.48 -9.41
CA ALA A 70 23.40 4.08 -8.66
C ALA A 70 22.14 4.40 -9.48
N TYR A 71 21.14 3.53 -9.40
CA TYR A 71 19.87 3.62 -10.10
C TYR A 71 18.77 3.82 -9.07
N VAL A 72 17.96 4.87 -9.22
CA VAL A 72 16.92 5.27 -8.27
C VAL A 72 15.58 5.30 -8.99
N THR A 73 14.60 4.53 -8.53
CA THR A 73 13.26 4.52 -9.14
C THR A 73 12.40 5.63 -8.57
N GLY A 74 11.79 6.44 -9.43
CA GLY A 74 10.80 7.47 -9.07
C GLY A 74 9.39 6.95 -9.28
N MET A 75 8.78 6.37 -8.24
CA MET A 75 7.46 5.75 -8.34
C MET A 75 6.39 6.76 -8.77
N GLY A 76 6.48 8.00 -8.30
CA GLY A 76 5.54 9.06 -8.64
C GLY A 76 5.84 9.74 -9.98
N SER A 77 6.99 9.47 -10.60
CA SER A 77 7.45 10.16 -11.82
C SER A 77 7.74 9.21 -12.99
N ASN A 78 7.42 7.92 -12.86
CA ASN A 78 7.56 6.90 -13.90
C ASN A 78 8.95 6.86 -14.58
N ASN A 79 10.01 7.15 -13.81
CA ASN A 79 11.36 7.24 -14.34
C ASN A 79 12.41 6.58 -13.43
N LEU A 80 13.55 6.26 -14.02
CA LEU A 80 14.74 5.72 -13.36
C LEU A 80 15.85 6.76 -13.47
N LEU A 81 16.26 7.33 -12.33
CA LEU A 81 17.36 8.27 -12.25
C LEU A 81 18.69 7.53 -12.08
N VAL A 82 19.71 7.93 -12.84
CA VAL A 82 21.07 7.39 -12.72
C VAL A 82 21.97 8.43 -12.07
N LEU A 83 22.64 8.01 -11.00
CA LEU A 83 23.53 8.83 -10.19
C LEU A 83 24.97 8.36 -10.27
N SER A 84 25.91 9.30 -10.30
CA SER A 84 27.32 9.02 -10.11
C SER A 84 27.60 8.59 -8.66
N PRO A 85 28.82 8.09 -8.34
CA PRO A 85 29.21 7.81 -6.96
C PRO A 85 29.26 9.08 -6.09
N ALA A 86 29.35 10.25 -6.74
CA ALA A 86 29.24 11.56 -6.14
C ALA A 86 27.80 12.12 -6.17
N LEU A 87 26.80 11.26 -6.40
CA LEU A 87 25.36 11.60 -6.45
C LEU A 87 24.98 12.65 -7.50
N ASP A 88 25.83 12.88 -8.51
CA ASP A 88 25.47 13.73 -9.64
C ASP A 88 24.49 13.00 -10.55
N ARG A 89 23.46 13.68 -11.06
CA ARG A 89 22.58 13.13 -12.09
C ARG A 89 23.37 12.93 -13.39
N ILE A 90 23.54 11.68 -13.81
CA ILE A 90 24.27 11.30 -15.03
C ILE A 90 23.38 10.64 -16.08
N GLY A 91 22.13 10.35 -15.74
CA GLY A 91 21.15 9.74 -16.65
C GLY A 91 19.74 9.81 -16.10
N LEU A 92 18.75 9.72 -16.98
CA LEU A 92 17.33 9.57 -16.66
C LEU A 92 16.70 8.73 -17.77
N VAL A 93 15.94 7.71 -17.38
CA VAL A 93 15.27 6.80 -18.30
C VAL A 93 13.79 6.78 -17.94
N GLU A 94 12.92 7.03 -18.90
CA GLU A 94 11.48 6.78 -18.74
C GLU A 94 11.26 5.26 -18.72
N VAL A 95 10.42 4.79 -17.81
CA VAL A 95 10.09 3.37 -17.63
C VAL A 95 8.57 3.21 -17.54
N GLY A 96 8.09 2.04 -17.12
CA GLY A 96 6.68 1.82 -16.89
C GLY A 96 6.11 2.58 -15.68
N GLU A 97 4.80 2.45 -15.48
CA GLU A 97 4.10 3.17 -14.42
C GLU A 97 4.46 2.62 -13.02
N GLY A 98 4.75 3.54 -12.09
CA GLY A 98 4.97 3.21 -10.68
C GLY A 98 6.21 2.36 -10.39
N PRO A 99 7.42 2.75 -10.83
CA PRO A 99 8.63 1.97 -10.62
C PRO A 99 9.02 1.96 -9.13
N THR A 100 9.06 0.78 -8.50
CA THR A 100 9.28 0.63 -7.05
C THR A 100 10.56 -0.12 -6.67
N GLY A 101 11.12 -0.88 -7.59
CA GLY A 101 12.35 -1.64 -7.38
C GLY A 101 13.18 -1.69 -8.65
N VAL A 102 14.49 -1.85 -8.48
CA VAL A 102 15.44 -2.01 -9.58
C VAL A 102 16.45 -3.09 -9.21
N ALA A 103 16.70 -4.02 -10.14
CA ALA A 103 17.75 -5.02 -10.05
C ALA A 103 18.79 -4.79 -11.15
N VAL A 104 20.07 -5.02 -10.84
CA VAL A 104 21.18 -4.80 -11.75
C VAL A 104 21.78 -6.14 -12.17
N ASN A 105 21.91 -6.36 -13.47
CA ASN A 105 22.64 -7.49 -14.05
C ASN A 105 23.87 -6.95 -14.81
N ASP A 106 24.99 -6.81 -14.09
CA ASP A 106 26.24 -6.28 -14.65
C ASP A 106 26.78 -7.12 -15.82
N ALA A 107 26.59 -8.43 -15.79
CA ALA A 107 27.13 -9.33 -16.82
C ALA A 107 26.40 -9.18 -18.17
N ALA A 108 25.12 -8.81 -18.13
CA ALA A 108 24.32 -8.55 -19.32
C ALA A 108 24.23 -7.05 -19.67
N GLU A 109 24.77 -6.16 -18.83
CA GLU A 109 24.62 -4.70 -18.94
C GLU A 109 23.14 -4.27 -18.92
N LEU A 110 22.31 -4.97 -18.13
CA LEU A 110 20.86 -4.72 -18.04
C LEU A 110 20.41 -4.31 -16.63
N LEU A 111 19.36 -3.51 -16.58
CA LEU A 111 18.58 -3.20 -15.39
C LEU A 111 17.17 -3.73 -15.58
N TYR A 112 16.58 -4.25 -14.50
CA TYR A 112 15.18 -4.69 -14.45
C TYR A 112 14.45 -3.83 -13.45
N VAL A 113 13.47 -3.06 -13.91
CA VAL A 113 12.70 -2.13 -13.08
C VAL A 113 11.29 -2.69 -12.89
N LEU A 114 10.85 -2.82 -11.64
CA LEU A 114 9.50 -3.27 -11.32
C LEU A 114 8.52 -2.11 -11.39
N ASP A 115 7.75 -2.06 -12.47
CA ASP A 115 6.70 -1.07 -12.74
C ASP A 115 5.40 -1.56 -12.11
N LYS A 116 5.33 -1.39 -10.79
CA LYS A 116 4.29 -1.99 -9.95
C LYS A 116 2.90 -1.49 -10.31
N PHE A 117 2.77 -0.28 -10.84
CA PHE A 117 1.47 0.18 -11.27
C PHE A 117 1.10 -0.45 -12.61
N GLU A 118 2.00 -0.49 -13.57
CA GLU A 118 1.70 -1.09 -14.87
C GLU A 118 1.47 -2.61 -14.79
N GLY A 119 2.07 -3.28 -13.81
CA GLY A 119 2.12 -4.75 -13.78
C GLY A 119 3.13 -5.27 -14.78
N ALA A 120 4.30 -4.63 -14.86
CA ALA A 120 5.34 -4.97 -15.84
C ALA A 120 6.75 -4.83 -15.25
N ILE A 121 7.72 -5.37 -16.00
CA ILE A 121 9.15 -5.17 -15.77
C ILE A 121 9.73 -4.45 -16.99
N SER A 122 10.19 -3.21 -16.82
CA SER A 122 11.01 -2.53 -17.82
C SER A 122 12.43 -3.10 -17.80
N VAL A 123 12.92 -3.49 -18.98
CA VAL A 123 14.31 -3.90 -19.20
C VAL A 123 15.06 -2.73 -19.81
N VAL A 124 16.09 -2.26 -19.13
CA VAL A 124 16.84 -1.05 -19.50
C VAL A 124 18.29 -1.42 -19.82
N ASP A 125 18.81 -0.93 -20.94
CA ASP A 125 20.23 -0.94 -21.26
C ASP A 125 20.96 0.01 -20.30
N ALA A 126 21.83 -0.55 -19.46
CA ALA A 126 22.52 0.19 -18.41
C ALA A 126 23.56 1.19 -18.94
N ASP A 127 24.09 0.97 -20.15
CA ASP A 127 25.07 1.87 -20.78
C ASP A 127 24.40 2.83 -21.76
N GLY A 128 23.46 2.33 -22.57
CA GLY A 128 22.66 3.14 -23.49
C GLY A 128 21.66 4.06 -22.81
N LEU A 129 21.28 3.74 -21.56
CA LEU A 129 20.28 4.47 -20.76
C LEU A 129 18.95 4.61 -21.48
N THR A 130 18.47 3.50 -22.01
CA THR A 130 17.18 3.40 -22.71
C THR A 130 16.48 2.13 -22.33
N GLU A 131 15.17 2.19 -22.15
CA GLU A 131 14.33 0.99 -22.10
C GLU A 131 14.40 0.27 -23.46
N ILE A 132 14.70 -1.03 -23.42
CA ILE A 132 14.85 -1.89 -24.60
C ILE A 132 13.72 -2.92 -24.70
N ASP A 133 13.04 -3.22 -23.60
CA ASP A 133 11.90 -4.13 -23.57
C ASP A 133 11.01 -3.84 -22.35
N ARG A 134 9.74 -4.28 -22.42
CA ARG A 134 8.77 -4.20 -21.33
C ARG A 134 7.98 -5.51 -21.25
N VAL A 135 8.19 -6.24 -20.17
CA VAL A 135 7.58 -7.57 -19.97
C VAL A 135 6.39 -7.44 -19.02
N PRO A 136 5.14 -7.57 -19.49
CA PRO A 136 3.98 -7.55 -18.61
C PRO A 136 3.90 -8.84 -17.78
N PHE A 137 3.25 -8.76 -16.62
CA PHE A 137 2.81 -9.91 -15.84
C PHE A 137 1.37 -9.69 -15.38
N TYR A 138 0.69 -10.77 -15.00
CA TYR A 138 -0.67 -10.65 -14.53
C TYR A 138 -0.77 -9.86 -13.22
N ASP A 139 -1.56 -8.78 -13.26
CA ASP A 139 -1.84 -7.93 -12.11
C ASP A 139 -3.33 -8.04 -11.73
N PRO A 140 -3.70 -8.77 -10.66
CA PRO A 140 -5.08 -8.90 -10.19
C PRO A 140 -5.62 -7.62 -9.53
N THR A 141 -4.85 -6.53 -9.51
CA THR A 141 -5.29 -5.27 -8.87
C THR A 141 -6.61 -4.78 -9.51
N PRO A 142 -7.67 -4.54 -8.70
CA PRO A 142 -8.95 -4.09 -9.21
C PRO A 142 -8.86 -2.79 -10.03
N ALA A 143 -9.73 -2.67 -11.04
CA ALA A 143 -9.76 -1.50 -11.92
C ALA A 143 -9.95 -0.15 -11.18
N ALA A 144 -10.65 -0.15 -10.04
CA ALA A 144 -10.81 1.05 -9.20
C ALA A 144 -9.46 1.55 -8.66
N ILE A 145 -8.56 0.64 -8.30
CA ILE A 145 -7.21 0.96 -7.84
C ILE A 145 -6.34 1.39 -9.02
N LYS A 146 -6.29 0.58 -10.09
CA LYS A 146 -5.47 0.88 -11.29
C LYS A 146 -5.76 2.27 -11.86
N ASN A 147 -7.03 2.59 -12.06
CA ASN A 147 -7.44 3.85 -12.68
C ASN A 147 -7.38 5.05 -11.72
N GLY A 148 -7.52 4.82 -10.41
CA GLY A 148 -7.65 5.91 -9.43
C GLY A 148 -6.36 6.28 -8.73
N ARG A 149 -5.41 5.34 -8.54
CA ARG A 149 -4.14 5.60 -7.86
C ARG A 149 -3.25 6.66 -8.53
N PRO A 150 -3.22 6.87 -9.86
CA PRO A 150 -2.36 7.90 -10.45
C PRO A 150 -2.73 9.29 -9.92
N HIS A 151 -4.01 9.55 -9.62
CA HIS A 151 -4.47 10.83 -9.06
C HIS A 151 -3.93 11.12 -7.64
N LEU A 152 -3.43 10.10 -6.93
CA LEU A 152 -2.74 10.28 -5.65
C LEU A 152 -1.22 10.43 -5.82
N TYR A 153 -0.61 9.65 -6.73
CA TYR A 153 0.84 9.45 -6.78
C TYR A 153 1.56 10.17 -7.92
N ASP A 154 0.94 10.37 -9.07
CA ASP A 154 1.58 10.88 -10.29
C ASP A 154 1.96 12.36 -10.13
N THR A 155 3.25 12.59 -9.91
CA THR A 155 3.84 13.90 -9.64
C THR A 155 3.94 14.78 -10.87
N HIS A 156 4.17 14.21 -12.05
CA HIS A 156 4.26 14.96 -13.33
C HIS A 156 2.90 15.47 -13.78
N ARG A 157 1.84 14.73 -13.45
CA ARG A 157 0.47 15.05 -13.81
C ARG A 157 -0.23 15.96 -12.81
N THR A 158 0.08 15.86 -11.51
CA THR A 158 -0.73 16.48 -10.45
C THR A 158 -0.03 17.60 -9.69
N SER A 159 1.15 18.04 -10.14
CA SER A 159 1.88 19.15 -9.52
C SER A 159 2.60 20.03 -10.53
N GLY A 160 2.69 21.33 -10.23
CA GLY A 160 3.31 22.31 -11.12
C GLY A 160 4.82 22.13 -11.32
N LEU A 161 5.49 21.40 -10.42
CA LEU A 161 6.93 21.17 -10.43
C LEU A 161 7.32 19.70 -10.62
N GLY A 162 6.37 18.80 -10.88
CA GLY A 162 6.67 17.41 -11.24
C GLY A 162 7.32 16.52 -10.16
N HIS A 163 7.48 16.97 -8.92
CA HIS A 163 8.26 16.23 -7.90
C HIS A 163 7.48 15.86 -6.64
N LEU A 164 6.27 16.43 -6.46
CA LEU A 164 5.37 16.14 -5.33
C LEU A 164 3.99 15.77 -5.86
N SER A 165 3.18 15.15 -5.02
CA SER A 165 1.79 14.82 -5.31
C SER A 165 0.98 14.87 -4.01
N CYS A 166 -0.31 14.56 -4.08
CA CYS A 166 -1.13 14.38 -2.89
C CYS A 166 -0.50 13.36 -1.91
N ALA A 167 0.20 12.33 -2.42
CA ALA A 167 0.92 11.34 -1.63
C ALA A 167 2.07 11.93 -0.79
N SER A 168 2.59 13.12 -1.13
CA SER A 168 3.67 13.74 -0.36
C SER A 168 3.24 14.16 1.06
N CYS A 169 1.97 14.52 1.23
CA CYS A 169 1.37 14.73 2.57
C CYS A 169 0.60 13.49 3.04
N HIS A 170 -0.05 12.77 2.11
CA HIS A 170 -0.80 11.55 2.37
C HIS A 170 0.01 10.30 2.01
N ILE A 171 1.15 10.12 2.69
CA ILE A 171 2.12 9.05 2.40
C ILE A 171 1.43 7.68 2.45
N ASP A 172 1.40 6.98 1.31
CA ASP A 172 0.69 5.71 1.11
C ASP A 172 -0.80 5.77 1.51
N GLY A 173 -1.45 6.91 1.26
CA GLY A 173 -2.83 7.21 1.66
C GLY A 173 -2.98 7.57 3.14
N ARG A 174 -1.90 7.62 3.91
CA ARG A 174 -1.90 7.93 5.35
C ARG A 174 -1.62 9.41 5.60
N MET A 175 -0.66 9.71 6.46
CA MET A 175 -0.34 11.05 6.94
C MET A 175 1.16 11.20 7.11
N ASP A 176 1.67 12.38 6.73
CA ASP A 176 3.04 12.84 6.95
C ASP A 176 3.38 13.15 8.41
N GLN A 177 2.36 13.18 9.28
CA GLN A 177 2.47 13.48 10.71
C GLN A 177 3.01 14.90 10.99
N VAL A 178 2.72 15.84 10.10
CA VAL A 178 3.06 17.27 10.22
C VAL A 178 1.78 18.11 10.33
N ALA A 179 1.84 19.24 11.05
CA ALA A 179 0.77 20.24 11.06
C ALA A 179 1.03 21.36 10.05
N TRP A 180 0.00 21.69 9.27
CA TRP A 180 0.00 22.68 8.20
C TRP A 180 -0.94 23.84 8.47
N ASP A 181 -0.49 25.07 8.25
CA ASP A 181 -1.34 26.28 8.29
C ASP A 181 -1.80 26.64 6.88
N LEU A 182 -2.74 25.87 6.34
CA LEU A 182 -3.25 25.99 4.96
C LEU A 182 -4.46 26.91 4.85
N GLY A 183 -4.51 27.99 5.65
CA GLY A 183 -5.50 29.05 5.47
C GLY A 183 -5.28 29.85 4.18
N ASP A 184 -6.31 30.53 3.71
CA ASP A 184 -6.23 31.51 2.62
C ASP A 184 -6.63 32.91 3.12
N PRO A 185 -5.67 33.83 3.34
CA PRO A 185 -5.97 35.20 3.76
C PRO A 185 -6.80 36.01 2.76
N SER A 186 -6.83 35.61 1.49
CA SER A 186 -7.58 36.26 0.42
C SER A 186 -8.95 35.63 0.17
N GLY A 187 -9.23 34.49 0.81
CA GLY A 187 -10.47 33.76 0.65
C GLY A 187 -11.68 34.52 1.20
N SER A 188 -12.87 34.09 0.79
CA SER A 188 -14.14 34.58 1.32
C SER A 188 -14.70 33.64 2.38
N VAL A 189 -15.37 34.20 3.39
CA VAL A 189 -16.18 33.41 4.32
C VAL A 189 -17.30 32.71 3.56
N GLN A 190 -17.47 31.40 3.78
CA GLN A 190 -18.57 30.62 3.21
C GLN A 190 -19.62 30.32 4.27
N ALA A 191 -20.89 30.24 3.87
CA ALA A 191 -21.96 29.92 4.81
C ALA A 191 -21.80 28.50 5.38
N PHE A 192 -22.08 28.33 6.67
CA PHE A 192 -22.13 27.02 7.30
C PHE A 192 -23.26 26.16 6.73
N ASP A 193 -22.95 24.90 6.39
CA ASP A 193 -23.86 23.99 5.68
C ASP A 193 -23.97 22.59 6.31
N GLN A 194 -23.45 22.38 7.51
CA GLN A 194 -23.41 21.06 8.17
C GLN A 194 -24.40 20.91 9.32
N VAL A 195 -24.46 19.72 9.93
CA VAL A 195 -25.15 19.49 11.20
C VAL A 195 -24.22 19.83 12.36
N CYS A 196 -24.67 20.72 13.25
CA CYS A 196 -23.90 21.17 14.40
C CYS A 196 -24.62 20.82 15.71
N ASN A 197 -23.86 20.29 16.68
CA ASN A 197 -24.32 20.01 18.03
C ASN A 197 -25.64 19.21 18.07
N PHE A 198 -25.75 18.09 17.35
CA PHE A 198 -26.98 17.29 17.29
C PHE A 198 -28.20 18.06 16.74
N GLY A 199 -27.95 18.99 15.83
CA GLY A 199 -28.96 19.86 15.22
C GLY A 199 -29.38 21.06 16.07
N LEU A 200 -28.71 21.31 17.21
CA LEU A 200 -28.97 22.48 18.06
C LEU A 200 -28.37 23.77 17.49
N GLY A 201 -27.47 23.67 16.51
CA GLY A 201 -26.78 24.80 15.90
C GLY A 201 -25.69 25.40 16.79
N GLY A 202 -25.20 26.58 16.41
CA GLY A 202 -24.16 27.31 17.16
C GLY A 202 -22.76 27.25 16.55
N CYS A 203 -22.58 26.54 15.44
CA CYS A 203 -21.37 26.60 14.63
C CYS A 203 -21.38 27.87 13.77
N GLU A 204 -20.20 28.44 13.57
CA GLU A 204 -19.94 29.63 12.76
C GLU A 204 -19.74 29.30 11.27
N ASP A 205 -19.87 30.34 10.43
CA ASP A 205 -19.55 30.28 9.01
C ASP A 205 -18.07 29.92 8.77
N TRP A 206 -17.78 29.30 7.62
CA TRP A 206 -16.45 28.86 7.25
C TRP A 206 -15.52 30.03 6.95
N HIS A 207 -14.73 30.44 7.94
CA HIS A 207 -13.65 31.39 7.71
C HIS A 207 -12.54 30.73 6.87
N PRO A 208 -11.93 31.45 5.90
CA PRO A 208 -10.90 30.89 5.02
C PRO A 208 -9.54 30.70 5.72
N MET A 209 -9.33 31.35 6.86
CA MET A 209 -8.21 31.07 7.75
C MET A 209 -8.52 29.86 8.62
N LYS A 210 -7.78 28.77 8.39
CA LYS A 210 -7.97 27.47 9.05
C LYS A 210 -7.10 27.32 10.31
N GLY A 211 -5.90 27.92 10.32
CA GLY A 211 -4.90 27.67 11.35
C GLY A 211 -4.21 26.30 11.18
N PRO A 212 -3.28 25.94 12.08
CA PRO A 212 -2.53 24.69 11.99
C PRO A 212 -3.42 23.45 12.11
N MET A 213 -3.28 22.53 11.16
CA MET A 213 -3.99 21.26 11.13
C MET A 213 -3.07 20.15 10.64
N THR A 214 -3.04 19.03 11.36
CA THR A 214 -2.31 17.82 10.97
C THR A 214 -2.95 17.16 9.77
N THR A 215 -2.15 16.56 8.90
CA THR A 215 -2.67 15.78 7.78
C THR A 215 -3.53 14.61 8.30
N GLN A 216 -4.77 14.50 7.83
CA GLN A 216 -5.62 13.35 8.14
C GLN A 216 -5.33 12.20 7.16
N THR A 217 -5.41 10.96 7.63
CA THR A 217 -5.34 9.79 6.75
C THR A 217 -6.51 9.78 5.75
N LEU A 218 -6.26 9.38 4.50
CA LEU A 218 -7.30 9.11 3.51
C LEU A 218 -7.95 7.73 3.70
N VAL A 219 -7.33 6.87 4.51
CA VAL A 219 -7.84 5.53 4.81
C VAL A 219 -9.19 5.62 5.54
N GLY A 220 -10.19 4.92 5.01
CA GLY A 220 -11.52 4.81 5.62
C GLY A 220 -12.32 6.11 5.71
N ILE A 221 -11.97 7.17 4.94
CA ILE A 221 -12.68 8.45 5.01
C ILE A 221 -13.98 8.47 4.20
N ILE A 222 -14.07 7.66 3.14
CA ILE A 222 -15.27 7.60 2.30
C ILE A 222 -16.41 7.01 3.12
N GLY A 223 -17.56 7.69 3.14
CA GLY A 223 -18.69 7.34 3.99
C GLY A 223 -18.64 8.00 5.39
N THR A 224 -17.60 8.79 5.69
CA THR A 224 -17.51 9.57 6.93
C THR A 224 -17.70 11.07 6.71
N GLU A 225 -18.23 11.48 5.56
CA GLU A 225 -18.46 12.89 5.21
C GLU A 225 -19.29 13.65 6.28
N PRO A 226 -19.11 14.98 6.42
CA PRO A 226 -18.17 15.85 5.69
C PRO A 226 -16.70 15.55 6.02
N LEU A 227 -15.77 15.98 5.19
CA LEU A 227 -14.33 15.72 5.28
C LEU A 227 -13.57 16.96 5.79
N HIS A 228 -12.27 16.78 6.03
CA HIS A 228 -11.37 17.74 6.68
C HIS A 228 -11.66 17.90 8.19
N TRP A 229 -10.69 18.38 8.97
CA TRP A 229 -10.84 18.60 10.41
C TRP A 229 -12.05 19.47 10.76
N ARG A 230 -12.35 20.44 9.90
CA ARG A 230 -13.44 21.40 10.10
C ARG A 230 -14.79 20.88 9.62
N GLY A 231 -14.82 19.86 8.76
CA GLY A 231 -16.05 19.46 8.07
C GLY A 231 -16.48 20.42 6.96
N ASP A 232 -15.59 21.25 6.43
CA ASP A 232 -15.86 22.27 5.40
C ASP A 232 -15.74 21.73 3.96
N ARG A 233 -15.77 20.39 3.81
CA ARG A 233 -15.73 19.67 2.54
C ARG A 233 -16.84 18.62 2.56
N ASN A 234 -17.89 18.80 1.78
CA ASN A 234 -19.03 17.87 1.72
C ASN A 234 -18.65 16.51 1.14
N ALA A 235 -17.66 16.45 0.24
CA ALA A 235 -17.17 15.22 -0.36
C ALA A 235 -15.71 15.35 -0.82
N LEU A 236 -15.11 14.23 -1.24
CA LEU A 236 -13.74 14.23 -1.81
C LEU A 236 -13.62 15.15 -3.02
N ALA A 237 -14.69 15.31 -3.81
CA ALA A 237 -14.74 16.19 -4.97
C ALA A 237 -14.45 17.68 -4.62
N ASP A 238 -14.73 18.11 -3.39
CA ASP A 238 -14.50 19.50 -2.96
C ASP A 238 -13.02 19.82 -2.75
N PHE A 239 -12.14 18.81 -2.79
CA PHE A 239 -10.69 19.00 -2.79
C PHE A 239 -10.10 19.21 -4.19
N ASN A 240 -10.89 19.12 -5.27
CA ASN A 240 -10.35 19.20 -6.64
C ASN A 240 -9.55 20.50 -6.87
N GLY A 241 -10.02 21.64 -6.34
CA GLY A 241 -9.29 22.91 -6.43
C GLY A 241 -7.87 22.87 -5.88
N ALA A 242 -7.55 21.95 -4.97
CA ALA A 242 -6.22 21.82 -4.37
C ALA A 242 -5.14 21.37 -5.36
N PHE A 243 -5.48 20.71 -6.47
CA PHE A 243 -4.50 20.41 -7.52
C PHE A 243 -3.87 21.71 -8.07
N GLU A 244 -4.67 22.74 -8.30
CA GLU A 244 -4.17 24.05 -8.72
C GLU A 244 -3.67 24.88 -7.53
N SER A 245 -4.49 25.08 -6.50
CA SER A 245 -4.20 26.03 -5.43
C SER A 245 -3.09 25.59 -4.49
N LEU A 246 -3.00 24.28 -4.21
CA LEU A 246 -2.04 23.71 -3.26
C LEU A 246 -0.86 23.03 -3.95
N MET A 247 -1.10 22.28 -5.04
CA MET A 247 -0.06 21.56 -5.78
C MET A 247 0.54 22.34 -6.96
N GLY A 248 -0.04 23.48 -7.33
CA GLY A 248 0.48 24.35 -8.39
C GLY A 248 0.27 23.80 -9.81
N ASP A 249 -0.59 22.79 -9.98
CA ASP A 249 -0.94 22.23 -11.28
C ASP A 249 -1.65 23.26 -12.17
N ASP A 250 -1.66 23.02 -13.49
CA ASP A 250 -2.25 23.93 -14.47
C ASP A 250 -3.78 23.80 -14.55
N THR A 251 -4.31 22.63 -14.19
CA THR A 251 -5.74 22.33 -14.29
C THR A 251 -6.21 21.39 -13.19
N GLN A 252 -7.42 21.59 -12.70
CA GLN A 252 -8.17 20.59 -11.95
C GLN A 252 -8.41 19.28 -12.74
N LEU A 253 -8.59 18.18 -12.00
CA LEU A 253 -9.09 16.93 -12.55
C LEU A 253 -10.52 17.11 -13.10
N THR A 254 -10.83 16.38 -14.16
CA THR A 254 -12.21 16.28 -14.66
C THR A 254 -13.10 15.56 -13.65
N GLY A 255 -14.42 15.72 -13.78
CA GLY A 255 -15.38 14.99 -12.93
C GLY A 255 -15.25 13.45 -13.02
N GLY A 256 -14.84 12.93 -14.19
CA GLY A 256 -14.58 11.49 -14.37
C GLY A 256 -13.35 11.02 -13.58
N GLU A 257 -12.28 11.80 -13.62
CA GLU A 257 -11.03 11.51 -12.90
C GLU A 257 -11.22 11.65 -11.38
N MET A 258 -11.97 12.65 -10.91
CA MET A 258 -12.33 12.73 -9.49
C MET A 258 -13.18 11.54 -9.02
N ASN A 259 -14.01 10.96 -9.88
CA ASN A 259 -14.72 9.73 -9.55
C ASN A 259 -13.78 8.51 -9.49
N GLN A 260 -12.79 8.42 -10.37
CA GLN A 260 -11.74 7.39 -10.29
C GLN A 260 -10.93 7.55 -8.99
N PHE A 261 -10.53 8.77 -8.65
CA PHE A 261 -9.80 9.04 -7.41
C PHE A 261 -10.63 8.67 -6.18
N LYS A 262 -11.91 9.04 -6.14
CA LYS A 262 -12.84 8.62 -5.07
C LYS A 262 -12.97 7.11 -4.99
N ALA A 263 -13.08 6.41 -6.12
CA ALA A 263 -13.18 4.96 -6.15
C ALA A 263 -11.92 4.29 -5.57
N PHE A 264 -10.73 4.81 -5.88
CA PHE A 264 -9.49 4.34 -5.27
C PHE A 264 -9.40 4.65 -3.77
N VAL A 265 -9.71 5.88 -3.34
CA VAL A 265 -9.68 6.21 -1.90
C VAL A 265 -10.67 5.34 -1.11
N ALA A 266 -11.80 4.95 -1.72
CA ALA A 266 -12.76 4.03 -1.11
C ALA A 266 -12.22 2.60 -0.92
N THR A 267 -11.16 2.18 -1.63
CA THR A 267 -10.52 0.87 -1.44
C THR A 267 -9.46 0.88 -0.33
N LEU A 268 -9.10 2.05 0.23
CA LEU A 268 -8.07 2.15 1.25
C LEU A 268 -8.62 1.69 2.61
N THR A 269 -8.09 0.58 3.11
CA THR A 269 -8.44 -0.01 4.42
C THR A 269 -7.33 0.19 5.44
N TYR A 270 -7.70 0.24 6.71
CA TYR A 270 -6.73 0.30 7.80
C TYR A 270 -5.94 -1.00 7.87
N PRO A 271 -4.64 -0.97 8.22
CA PRO A 271 -3.94 -2.18 8.58
C PRO A 271 -4.57 -2.79 9.86
N PRO A 272 -4.30 -4.07 10.15
CA PRO A 272 -4.63 -4.69 11.43
C PRO A 272 -4.13 -3.85 12.60
N ASN A 273 -4.98 -3.62 13.60
CA ASN A 273 -4.57 -2.89 14.80
C ASN A 273 -3.59 -3.74 15.65
N PRO A 274 -2.34 -3.28 15.89
CA PRO A 274 -1.33 -4.04 16.62
C PRO A 274 -1.60 -4.17 18.13
N TYR A 275 -2.59 -3.43 18.67
CA TYR A 275 -2.99 -3.45 20.08
C TYR A 275 -4.21 -4.36 20.34
N ARG A 276 -4.61 -5.17 19.37
CA ARG A 276 -5.62 -6.22 19.53
C ARG A 276 -4.98 -7.60 19.60
N ASN A 277 -5.67 -8.54 20.24
CA ASN A 277 -5.28 -9.94 20.21
C ASN A 277 -5.42 -10.50 18.78
N LEU A 278 -4.81 -11.66 18.52
CA LEU A 278 -4.86 -12.34 17.23
C LEU A 278 -6.29 -12.57 16.72
N ASP A 279 -7.21 -12.89 17.63
CA ASP A 279 -8.64 -13.12 17.38
C ASP A 279 -9.47 -11.82 17.30
N GLY A 280 -8.81 -10.66 17.25
CA GLY A 280 -9.46 -9.35 17.21
C GLY A 280 -10.02 -8.87 18.55
N SER A 281 -9.97 -9.67 19.61
CA SER A 281 -10.46 -9.25 20.93
C SER A 281 -9.56 -8.20 21.59
N LEU A 282 -10.10 -7.49 22.59
CA LEU A 282 -9.32 -6.57 23.41
C LEU A 282 -8.37 -7.37 24.32
N PRO A 283 -7.09 -6.97 24.44
CA PRO A 283 -6.18 -7.58 25.41
C PRO A 283 -6.63 -7.30 26.84
N THR A 284 -6.21 -8.13 27.79
CA THR A 284 -6.55 -7.95 29.22
C THR A 284 -5.90 -6.71 29.84
N GLU A 285 -4.77 -6.28 29.29
CA GLU A 285 -3.99 -5.15 29.81
C GLU A 285 -3.14 -4.53 28.69
N LEU A 286 -3.02 -3.20 28.68
CA LEU A 286 -2.07 -2.42 27.91
C LEU A 286 -1.33 -1.44 28.83
N PHE A 287 -0.16 -0.95 28.37
CA PHE A 287 0.59 0.16 28.99
C PHE A 287 0.82 0.10 30.51
N THR A 288 0.95 -1.11 31.09
CA THR A 288 1.08 -1.34 32.54
C THR A 288 -0.13 -0.84 33.33
N GLY A 289 -1.08 -1.74 33.56
CA GLY A 289 -2.23 -1.58 34.43
C GLY A 289 -3.46 -0.97 33.77
N ALA A 290 -3.45 -0.66 32.47
CA ALA A 290 -4.62 -0.13 31.77
C ALA A 290 -5.47 -1.26 31.16
N ASP A 291 -6.76 -1.29 31.47
CA ASP A 291 -7.70 -2.31 31.00
C ASP A 291 -8.56 -1.73 29.85
N PRO A 292 -8.32 -2.11 28.58
CA PRO A 292 -9.10 -1.59 27.46
C PRO A 292 -10.55 -2.07 27.45
N ALA A 293 -10.90 -3.20 28.07
CA ALA A 293 -12.29 -3.66 28.17
C ALA A 293 -13.09 -2.80 29.17
N ASN A 294 -12.45 -2.43 30.29
CA ASN A 294 -12.99 -1.39 31.16
C ASN A 294 -13.08 -0.04 30.44
N GLY A 295 -12.06 0.31 29.65
CA GLY A 295 -12.04 1.50 28.79
C GLY A 295 -13.23 1.61 27.86
N GLU A 296 -13.58 0.52 27.15
CA GLU A 296 -14.75 0.45 26.29
C GLU A 296 -16.07 0.65 27.07
N THR A 297 -16.17 0.06 28.26
CA THR A 297 -17.32 0.24 29.14
C THR A 297 -17.48 1.70 29.56
N LEU A 298 -16.38 2.34 29.99
CA LEU A 298 -16.36 3.76 30.34
C LEU A 298 -16.77 4.63 29.14
N TYR A 299 -16.21 4.34 27.96
CA TYR A 299 -16.47 5.04 26.71
C TYR A 299 -17.94 4.99 26.26
N THR A 300 -18.60 3.85 26.43
CA THR A 300 -19.97 3.60 25.92
C THR A 300 -21.08 3.82 26.94
N GLN A 301 -20.76 3.85 28.24
CA GLN A 301 -21.79 3.84 29.30
C GLN A 301 -21.69 5.02 30.27
N ILE A 302 -20.55 5.70 30.37
CA ILE A 302 -20.36 6.78 31.34
C ILE A 302 -20.32 8.13 30.63
N ALA A 303 -21.10 9.09 31.14
CA ALA A 303 -21.11 10.45 30.65
C ALA A 303 -19.95 11.25 31.26
N PHE A 304 -18.94 11.54 30.44
CA PHE A 304 -17.76 12.31 30.87
C PHE A 304 -17.77 13.75 30.37
N ASP A 305 -18.26 14.00 29.16
CA ASP A 305 -18.26 15.34 28.57
C ASP A 305 -19.32 16.20 29.27
N GLN A 306 -18.86 17.17 30.06
CA GLN A 306 -19.65 18.02 30.96
C GLN A 306 -20.58 17.22 31.89
N GLY A 307 -20.29 15.93 32.11
CA GLY A 307 -21.16 14.98 32.82
C GLY A 307 -22.50 14.69 32.12
N ALA A 308 -22.64 15.06 30.85
CA ALA A 308 -23.90 14.98 30.10
C ALA A 308 -23.85 13.99 28.92
N LEU A 309 -22.71 13.88 28.24
CA LEU A 309 -22.54 13.02 27.07
C LEU A 309 -21.48 11.95 27.30
N ARG A 310 -21.72 10.78 26.72
CA ARG A 310 -20.76 9.66 26.65
C ARG A 310 -19.83 9.89 25.46
N CYS A 311 -18.63 9.33 25.52
CA CYS A 311 -17.70 9.42 24.39
C CYS A 311 -18.33 8.90 23.09
N SER A 312 -19.07 7.80 23.19
CA SER A 312 -19.76 7.16 22.05
C SER A 312 -20.93 7.96 21.46
N ASP A 313 -21.43 9.00 22.15
CA ASP A 313 -22.54 9.82 21.61
C ASP A 313 -22.06 10.69 20.44
N CYS A 314 -20.81 11.18 20.51
CA CYS A 314 -20.13 11.88 19.43
C CYS A 314 -19.31 10.90 18.58
N HIS A 315 -18.45 10.12 19.22
CA HIS A 315 -17.55 9.18 18.57
C HIS A 315 -18.23 7.82 18.38
N ALA A 316 -19.25 7.76 17.53
CA ALA A 316 -20.04 6.55 17.34
C ALA A 316 -19.20 5.37 16.80
N LEU A 317 -19.40 4.19 17.36
CA LEU A 317 -18.83 2.93 16.83
C LEU A 317 -19.55 2.53 15.53
N PRO A 318 -18.87 1.83 14.58
CA PRO A 318 -17.50 1.31 14.69
C PRO A 318 -16.41 2.27 14.20
N THR A 319 -16.76 3.39 13.55
CA THR A 319 -15.78 4.28 12.90
C THR A 319 -15.11 5.27 13.88
N GLY A 320 -15.74 5.50 15.03
CA GLY A 320 -15.33 6.51 16.01
C GLY A 320 -15.81 7.91 15.67
N THR A 321 -16.82 8.07 14.80
CA THR A 321 -17.40 9.36 14.43
C THR A 321 -18.87 9.20 14.04
N ASN A 322 -19.69 10.20 14.41
CA ASN A 322 -21.06 10.35 13.91
C ASN A 322 -21.13 11.31 12.68
N GLY A 323 -20.01 11.86 12.23
CA GLY A 323 -19.92 12.81 11.12
C GLY A 323 -20.35 14.24 11.46
N GLU A 324 -20.85 14.51 12.67
CA GLU A 324 -21.32 15.84 13.04
C GLU A 324 -20.18 16.78 13.50
N LEU A 325 -20.54 18.05 13.68
CA LEU A 325 -19.63 19.08 14.14
C LEU A 325 -19.99 19.54 15.54
N THR A 326 -18.96 19.87 16.31
CA THR A 326 -19.09 20.50 17.62
C THR A 326 -18.67 21.96 17.51
N SER A 327 -19.51 22.86 18.03
CA SER A 327 -19.24 24.30 17.96
C SER A 327 -17.98 24.70 18.72
N ALA A 328 -17.29 25.73 18.23
CA ALA A 328 -16.11 26.34 18.86
C ALA A 328 -16.28 26.58 20.37
N LEU A 329 -17.45 27.11 20.77
CA LEU A 329 -17.78 27.41 22.16
C LEU A 329 -17.75 26.16 23.06
N LEU A 330 -18.29 25.04 22.60
CA LEU A 330 -18.34 23.79 23.37
C LEU A 330 -16.98 23.09 23.41
N LEU A 331 -16.23 23.17 22.30
CA LEU A 331 -14.86 22.65 22.22
C LEU A 331 -13.86 23.48 23.03
N GLN A 332 -14.21 24.72 23.39
CA GLN A 332 -13.28 25.73 23.91
C GLN A 332 -12.12 26.00 22.94
N GLU A 333 -12.45 25.94 21.65
CA GLU A 333 -11.52 26.13 20.54
C GLU A 333 -11.81 27.43 19.79
N SER A 334 -10.87 27.81 18.92
CA SER A 334 -11.03 29.01 18.08
C SER A 334 -12.09 28.89 16.98
N GLN A 335 -12.50 27.65 16.66
CA GLN A 335 -13.46 27.35 15.59
C GLN A 335 -14.13 25.99 15.83
N SER A 336 -15.20 25.74 15.09
CA SER A 336 -15.94 24.49 15.08
C SER A 336 -15.15 23.40 14.35
N PHE A 337 -15.24 22.17 14.87
CA PHE A 337 -14.56 21.02 14.28
C PHE A 337 -15.51 19.85 14.10
N LYS A 338 -15.26 19.08 13.05
CA LYS A 338 -15.87 17.77 12.85
C LYS A 338 -15.37 16.83 13.94
N ILE A 339 -16.26 16.01 14.48
CA ILE A 339 -15.92 14.89 15.35
C ILE A 339 -15.12 13.87 14.51
N PRO A 340 -13.80 13.71 14.74
CA PRO A 340 -12.96 12.88 13.88
C PRO A 340 -13.18 11.39 14.15
N GLN A 341 -12.95 10.55 13.14
CA GLN A 341 -12.82 9.10 13.33
C GLN A 341 -11.65 8.76 14.26
N LEU A 342 -11.72 7.61 14.95
CA LEU A 342 -10.76 7.22 15.99
C LEU A 342 -9.90 6.00 15.64
N ARG A 343 -10.09 5.38 14.48
CA ARG A 343 -9.43 4.10 14.11
C ARG A 343 -7.90 4.14 14.04
N ASN A 344 -7.31 5.33 13.89
CA ASN A 344 -5.87 5.50 13.71
C ASN A 344 -5.15 6.15 14.91
N MET A 345 -5.76 6.17 16.11
CA MET A 345 -5.14 6.82 17.28
C MET A 345 -3.78 6.21 17.64
N HIS A 346 -3.62 4.90 17.48
CA HIS A 346 -2.36 4.20 17.76
C HIS A 346 -1.18 4.67 16.88
N GLU A 347 -1.47 5.26 15.72
CA GLU A 347 -0.49 5.80 14.79
C GLU A 347 -0.04 7.23 15.15
N LYS A 348 -0.51 7.84 16.24
CA LYS A 348 -0.24 9.26 16.59
C LYS A 348 0.69 9.45 17.80
N THR A 349 1.50 8.45 18.11
CA THR A 349 2.44 8.46 19.24
C THR A 349 3.85 8.90 18.85
N GLY A 350 4.71 9.18 19.84
CA GLY A 350 6.13 9.52 19.61
C GLY A 350 6.46 11.00 19.80
N PHE A 351 5.50 11.80 20.25
CA PHE A 351 5.65 13.20 20.64
C PHE A 351 5.40 13.39 22.14
N ASP A 352 6.38 13.98 22.84
CA ASP A 352 6.37 14.31 24.26
C ASP A 352 6.93 15.73 24.45
N ARG A 353 6.06 16.63 24.94
CA ARG A 353 6.41 18.03 25.23
C ARG A 353 7.45 18.20 26.35
N THR A 354 7.62 17.18 27.20
CA THR A 354 8.59 17.20 28.30
C THR A 354 9.96 16.68 27.88
N SER A 355 10.05 16.06 26.70
CA SER A 355 11.28 15.52 26.14
C SER A 355 11.92 16.46 25.13
N LEU A 356 13.25 16.57 25.18
CA LEU A 356 14.04 17.22 24.12
C LEU A 356 14.36 16.26 22.96
N THR A 357 14.05 14.97 23.13
CA THR A 357 14.26 13.92 22.14
C THR A 357 12.93 13.26 21.82
N ASN A 358 12.39 13.55 20.63
CA ASN A 358 11.15 12.97 20.16
C ASN A 358 11.39 12.19 18.89
N HIS A 359 10.64 11.10 18.72
CA HIS A 359 10.62 10.37 17.45
C HIS A 359 9.73 11.10 16.42
N ARG A 360 8.85 12.01 16.88
CA ARG A 360 7.92 12.79 16.04
C ARG A 360 7.69 14.20 16.57
N GLY A 361 7.29 15.12 15.68
CA GLY A 361 7.06 16.53 16.01
C GLY A 361 5.64 16.86 16.50
N PHE A 362 4.67 16.00 16.23
CA PHE A 362 3.24 16.26 16.48
C PHE A 362 2.57 14.98 17.03
N GLY A 363 1.58 15.16 17.90
CA GLY A 363 0.79 14.10 18.52
C GLY A 363 -0.69 14.14 18.13
N PHE A 364 -1.56 14.27 19.13
CA PHE A 364 -3.01 14.19 19.00
C PHE A 364 -3.66 15.57 18.75
N VAL A 365 -4.98 15.54 18.54
CA VAL A 365 -5.88 16.67 18.19
C VAL A 365 -5.56 17.32 16.84
N HIS A 366 -6.37 18.31 16.42
CA HIS A 366 -6.28 18.86 15.06
C HIS A 366 -4.91 19.48 14.78
N ASP A 367 -4.33 20.24 15.71
CA ASP A 367 -3.05 20.93 15.54
C ASP A 367 -1.84 20.06 15.91
N GLY A 368 -2.08 18.81 16.32
CA GLY A 368 -1.03 17.87 16.71
C GLY A 368 -0.33 18.26 18.01
N SER A 369 -0.90 19.17 18.80
CA SER A 369 -0.19 19.76 19.91
C SER A 369 -0.21 18.88 21.16
N THR A 370 -1.11 17.91 21.30
CA THR A 370 -1.24 17.10 22.53
C THR A 370 -0.36 15.85 22.49
N SER A 371 0.41 15.57 23.56
CA SER A 371 1.38 14.46 23.60
C SER A 371 0.76 13.07 23.80
N SER A 372 -0.31 12.96 24.59
CA SER A 372 -0.97 11.69 24.91
C SER A 372 -2.48 11.85 25.01
N LEU A 373 -3.23 10.76 24.85
CA LEU A 373 -4.67 10.78 25.09
C LEU A 373 -4.95 10.93 26.59
N PHE A 374 -4.08 10.39 27.45
CA PHE A 374 -4.14 10.63 28.90
C PHE A 374 -4.14 12.12 29.25
N ASP A 375 -3.26 12.92 28.64
CA ASP A 375 -3.19 14.37 28.85
C ASP A 375 -4.39 15.09 28.24
N PHE A 376 -4.82 14.69 27.04
CA PHE A 376 -6.04 15.22 26.42
C PHE A 376 -7.25 15.06 27.35
N LEU A 377 -7.42 13.87 27.92
CA LEU A 377 -8.56 13.55 28.78
C LEU A 377 -8.56 14.37 30.08
N GLN A 378 -7.43 14.94 30.51
CA GLN A 378 -7.38 15.82 31.69
C GLN A 378 -8.03 17.20 31.48
N ALA A 379 -8.46 17.54 30.26
CA ALA A 379 -9.15 18.80 29.99
C ALA A 379 -10.40 18.98 30.88
N ASP A 380 -10.64 20.22 31.31
CA ASP A 380 -11.70 20.58 32.27
C ASP A 380 -13.13 20.28 31.79
N VAL A 381 -13.31 20.10 30.47
CA VAL A 381 -14.60 19.67 29.89
C VAL A 381 -14.99 18.26 30.36
N PHE A 382 -14.02 17.42 30.74
CA PHE A 382 -14.25 16.05 31.13
C PHE A 382 -14.39 15.87 32.66
N THR A 383 -15.47 15.21 33.07
CA THR A 383 -15.83 15.00 34.48
C THR A 383 -15.47 13.58 34.95
N PHE A 384 -14.20 13.32 35.21
CA PHE A 384 -13.71 12.04 35.73
C PHE A 384 -13.68 12.02 37.26
N ALA A 385 -13.51 10.83 37.86
CA ALA A 385 -13.26 10.72 39.30
C ALA A 385 -12.01 11.50 39.71
N SER A 386 -11.93 11.96 40.96
CA SER A 386 -10.75 12.68 41.45
C SER A 386 -9.60 11.72 41.82
N GLY A 387 -8.36 12.14 41.56
CA GLY A 387 -7.16 11.43 42.00
C GLY A 387 -6.93 10.12 41.25
N PRO A 388 -6.28 9.12 41.87
CA PRO A 388 -5.83 7.91 41.18
C PRO A 388 -6.93 7.11 40.47
N ALA A 389 -8.17 7.18 40.96
CA ALA A 389 -9.30 6.52 40.31
C ALA A 389 -9.64 7.15 38.94
N GLY A 390 -9.59 8.47 38.84
CA GLY A 390 -9.78 9.17 37.56
C GLY A 390 -8.63 8.92 36.60
N ASP A 391 -7.40 8.91 37.11
CA ASP A 391 -6.22 8.58 36.31
C ASP A 391 -6.33 7.16 35.73
N GLN A 392 -6.82 6.19 36.51
CA GLN A 392 -7.06 4.85 36.01
C GLN A 392 -8.11 4.83 34.90
N GLN A 393 -9.25 5.51 35.10
CA GLN A 393 -10.29 5.63 34.07
C GLN A 393 -9.75 6.23 32.76
N ARG A 394 -8.85 7.22 32.83
CA ARG A 394 -8.21 7.81 31.65
C ARG A 394 -7.30 6.84 30.92
N ARG A 395 -6.47 6.10 31.66
CA ARG A 395 -5.59 5.07 31.10
C ARG A 395 -6.38 3.96 30.43
N ASP A 396 -7.46 3.52 31.06
CA ASP A 396 -8.33 2.48 30.51
C ASP A 396 -8.97 2.93 29.18
N ILE A 397 -9.49 4.17 29.12
CA ILE A 397 -10.02 4.74 27.87
C ILE A 397 -8.91 4.91 26.82
N GLU A 398 -7.74 5.41 27.20
CA GLU A 398 -6.59 5.51 26.28
C GLU A 398 -6.21 4.14 25.71
N ALA A 399 -6.12 3.09 26.54
CA ALA A 399 -5.86 1.73 26.11
C ALA A 399 -6.92 1.24 25.11
N PHE A 400 -8.20 1.50 25.37
CA PHE A 400 -9.27 1.19 24.42
C PHE A 400 -9.12 1.94 23.09
N LEU A 401 -8.80 3.23 23.11
CA LEU A 401 -8.62 4.04 21.91
C LEU A 401 -7.39 3.60 21.09
N PHE A 402 -6.36 3.07 21.73
CA PHE A 402 -5.24 2.45 21.04
C PHE A 402 -5.63 1.11 20.41
N ALA A 403 -6.42 0.30 21.11
CA ALA A 403 -6.99 -0.94 20.62
C ALA A 403 -8.29 -0.74 19.81
N PHE A 404 -8.59 0.47 19.34
CA PHE A 404 -9.85 0.75 18.64
C PHE A 404 -9.96 -0.10 17.37
N ALA A 405 -11.14 -0.67 17.11
CA ALA A 405 -11.32 -1.60 16.00
C ALA A 405 -10.99 -0.94 14.66
N THR A 406 -10.13 -1.57 13.89
CA THR A 406 -9.92 -1.24 12.48
C THR A 406 -10.88 -2.08 11.65
N ASP A 407 -11.30 -1.58 10.47
CA ASP A 407 -12.17 -2.35 9.56
C ASP A 407 -11.47 -3.61 9.01
N THR A 408 -10.18 -3.80 9.31
CA THR A 408 -9.40 -5.00 9.04
C THR A 408 -9.16 -5.77 10.34
N HIS A 409 -9.46 -7.07 10.31
CA HIS A 409 -9.31 -7.97 11.45
C HIS A 409 -7.84 -8.05 11.90
N ALA A 410 -7.60 -8.09 13.22
CA ALA A 410 -6.27 -8.00 13.81
C ALA A 410 -5.32 -9.15 13.40
N GLY A 411 -5.90 -10.32 13.11
CA GLY A 411 -5.15 -11.50 12.67
C GLY A 411 -4.68 -11.47 11.22
N ILE A 412 -5.15 -10.55 10.37
CA ILE A 412 -4.79 -10.52 8.94
C ILE A 412 -3.27 -10.34 8.77
N GLY A 413 -2.66 -11.17 7.92
CA GLY A 413 -1.20 -11.19 7.74
C GLY A 413 -0.43 -11.92 8.84
N ALA A 414 -1.10 -12.45 9.87
CA ALA A 414 -0.44 -13.34 10.82
C ALA A 414 -0.02 -14.63 10.13
N GLN A 415 1.25 -15.00 10.32
CA GLN A 415 1.86 -16.16 9.67
C GLN A 415 2.53 -17.10 10.66
N VAL A 416 2.65 -18.36 10.26
CA VAL A 416 3.54 -19.34 10.87
C VAL A 416 4.00 -20.35 9.82
N THR A 417 5.29 -20.68 9.86
CA THR A 417 5.88 -21.72 9.04
C THR A 417 6.11 -22.95 9.90
N VAL A 418 5.58 -24.09 9.48
CA VAL A 418 5.73 -25.39 10.13
C VAL A 418 6.73 -26.21 9.32
N ASP A 419 7.74 -26.77 9.98
CA ASP A 419 8.82 -27.58 9.40
C ASP A 419 8.81 -29.03 9.91
N GLY A 420 7.69 -29.47 10.49
CA GLY A 420 7.51 -30.81 11.05
C GLY A 420 7.03 -30.77 12.49
N THR A 421 7.91 -31.08 13.45
CA THR A 421 7.51 -31.36 14.85
C THR A 421 7.67 -30.19 15.83
N ASP A 422 7.92 -28.97 15.36
CA ASP A 422 8.01 -27.81 16.26
C ASP A 422 6.66 -27.53 16.94
N ALA A 423 6.64 -27.74 18.25
CA ALA A 423 5.46 -27.58 19.07
C ALA A 423 4.99 -26.11 19.14
N GLU A 424 5.90 -25.14 19.06
CA GLU A 424 5.53 -23.71 19.08
C GLU A 424 4.87 -23.30 17.76
N ALA A 425 5.45 -23.70 16.63
CA ALA A 425 4.86 -23.49 15.31
C ALA A 425 3.48 -24.18 15.18
N ILE A 426 3.36 -25.42 15.65
CA ILE A 426 2.09 -26.17 15.67
C ILE A 426 1.03 -25.44 16.52
N ALA A 427 1.39 -25.02 17.74
CA ALA A 427 0.46 -24.30 18.62
C ALA A 427 0.03 -22.95 18.02
N ARG A 428 0.96 -22.26 17.35
CA ARG A 428 0.65 -21.02 16.64
C ARG A 428 -0.27 -21.26 15.45
N ARG A 429 -0.05 -22.32 14.67
CA ARG A 429 -0.93 -22.75 13.57
C ARG A 429 -2.33 -23.06 14.08
N ASP A 430 -2.45 -23.79 15.19
CA ASP A 430 -3.75 -24.12 15.80
C ASP A 430 -4.50 -22.84 16.21
N ALA A 431 -3.79 -21.82 16.68
CA ALA A 431 -4.38 -20.52 16.96
C ALA A 431 -4.89 -19.82 15.68
N LEU A 432 -4.19 -19.93 14.54
CA LEU A 432 -4.67 -19.37 13.27
C LEU A 432 -5.93 -20.09 12.77
N LEU A 433 -5.98 -21.43 12.86
CA LEU A 433 -7.17 -22.22 12.55
C LEU A 433 -8.38 -21.78 13.38
N ALA A 434 -8.17 -21.60 14.69
CA ALA A 434 -9.24 -21.18 15.60
C ALA A 434 -9.80 -19.79 15.25
N VAL A 435 -8.95 -18.87 14.78
CA VAL A 435 -9.41 -17.55 14.30
C VAL A 435 -10.20 -17.69 12.99
N ALA A 436 -9.72 -18.50 12.04
CA ALA A 436 -10.41 -18.74 10.78
C ALA A 436 -11.76 -19.45 10.97
N ASP A 437 -11.86 -20.39 11.91
CA ASP A 437 -13.13 -21.03 12.31
C ASP A 437 -14.16 -20.03 12.88
N GLY A 438 -13.72 -18.85 13.32
CA GLY A 438 -14.60 -17.74 13.73
C GLY A 438 -15.40 -17.15 12.56
N GLY A 439 -14.92 -17.28 11.32
CA GLY A 439 -15.62 -16.87 10.10
C GLY A 439 -15.42 -15.42 9.65
N ASP A 440 -14.62 -14.63 10.37
CA ASP A 440 -14.33 -13.23 10.04
C ASP A 440 -13.07 -13.06 9.16
N VAL A 441 -12.31 -14.15 8.93
CA VAL A 441 -11.08 -14.16 8.13
C VAL A 441 -10.95 -15.45 7.32
N GLY A 442 -10.15 -15.38 6.28
CA GLY A 442 -9.66 -16.55 5.55
C GLY A 442 -8.35 -17.09 6.10
N LEU A 443 -8.00 -18.31 5.73
CA LEU A 443 -6.70 -18.91 6.00
C LEU A 443 -6.24 -19.68 4.77
N VAL A 444 -4.98 -19.47 4.39
CA VAL A 444 -4.31 -20.22 3.32
C VAL A 444 -3.07 -20.91 3.86
N ALA A 445 -2.63 -21.95 3.17
CA ALA A 445 -1.32 -22.54 3.37
C ALA A 445 -0.55 -22.58 2.04
N LYS A 446 0.77 -22.39 2.09
CA LYS A 446 1.66 -22.55 0.93
C LYS A 446 2.92 -23.29 1.33
N GLY A 447 3.36 -24.20 0.49
CA GLY A 447 4.57 -24.98 0.75
C GLY A 447 4.82 -26.04 -0.31
N LEU A 448 5.79 -26.91 -0.05
CA LEU A 448 6.07 -28.05 -0.92
C LEU A 448 5.29 -29.29 -0.50
N TYR A 449 4.59 -29.91 -1.44
CA TYR A 449 3.94 -31.21 -1.27
C TYR A 449 4.47 -32.17 -2.33
N LEU A 450 5.13 -33.23 -1.88
CA LEU A 450 5.82 -34.20 -2.76
C LEU A 450 6.80 -33.54 -3.74
N GLY A 451 7.44 -32.43 -3.33
CA GLY A 451 8.40 -31.67 -4.13
C GLY A 451 7.79 -30.66 -5.10
N LEU A 452 6.47 -30.51 -5.11
CA LEU A 452 5.75 -29.52 -5.92
C LEU A 452 5.33 -28.34 -5.05
N GLU A 453 5.47 -27.12 -5.55
CA GLU A 453 4.85 -25.94 -4.92
C GLU A 453 3.33 -26.07 -5.01
N ARG A 454 2.67 -25.95 -3.86
CA ARG A 454 1.21 -26.04 -3.76
C ARG A 454 0.63 -24.91 -2.93
N GLY A 455 -0.54 -24.45 -3.34
CA GLY A 455 -1.43 -23.60 -2.56
C GLY A 455 -2.59 -24.38 -1.94
N PHE A 456 -3.08 -23.88 -0.81
CA PHE A 456 -4.25 -24.42 -0.13
C PHE A 456 -5.12 -23.32 0.46
N ALA A 457 -6.44 -23.50 0.44
CA ALA A 457 -7.42 -22.66 1.11
C ALA A 457 -8.18 -23.44 2.19
N TYR A 458 -8.39 -22.81 3.33
CA TYR A 458 -9.06 -23.43 4.48
C TYR A 458 -10.58 -23.49 4.28
N LEU A 459 -11.16 -24.67 4.47
CA LEU A 459 -12.61 -24.92 4.36
C LEU A 459 -13.33 -24.90 5.72
N GLY A 460 -12.59 -24.78 6.83
CA GLY A 460 -13.10 -24.95 8.18
C GLY A 460 -12.88 -26.35 8.75
N ALA A 461 -12.99 -26.48 10.07
CA ALA A 461 -12.90 -27.75 10.80
C ALA A 461 -11.64 -28.59 10.52
N GLY A 462 -10.51 -27.93 10.28
CA GLY A 462 -9.22 -28.58 10.01
C GLY A 462 -9.07 -29.16 8.60
N LEU A 463 -9.89 -28.72 7.64
CA LEU A 463 -9.83 -29.15 6.24
C LEU A 463 -9.35 -28.04 5.33
N PHE A 464 -8.54 -28.41 4.34
CA PHE A 464 -8.01 -27.53 3.31
C PHE A 464 -8.29 -28.12 1.94
N GLU A 465 -8.77 -27.31 1.00
CA GLU A 465 -8.71 -27.62 -0.43
C GLU A 465 -7.37 -27.17 -0.97
N SER A 466 -6.72 -27.99 -1.79
CA SER A 466 -5.53 -27.56 -2.52
C SER A 466 -5.91 -26.88 -3.82
N ASP A 467 -4.95 -26.22 -4.45
CA ASP A 467 -4.96 -25.71 -5.83
C ASP A 467 -5.20 -26.77 -6.93
N ARG A 468 -5.72 -27.96 -6.60
CA ARG A 468 -6.30 -28.94 -7.52
C ARG A 468 -7.73 -29.22 -7.09
N GLU A 469 -8.69 -29.06 -7.99
CA GLU A 469 -10.13 -29.09 -7.68
C GLU A 469 -10.53 -30.41 -7.00
N GLY A 470 -11.18 -30.30 -5.84
CA GLY A 470 -11.69 -31.45 -5.08
C GLY A 470 -10.62 -32.26 -4.33
N GLU A 471 -9.34 -31.87 -4.38
CA GLU A 471 -8.27 -32.48 -3.59
C GLU A 471 -8.23 -31.83 -2.18
N ILE A 472 -8.80 -32.56 -1.19
CA ILE A 472 -8.96 -32.06 0.19
C ILE A 472 -8.02 -32.77 1.15
N PHE A 473 -7.32 -31.99 1.99
CA PHE A 473 -6.40 -32.44 3.01
C PHE A 473 -6.87 -32.05 4.41
N ALA A 474 -6.64 -32.94 5.39
CA ALA A 474 -6.72 -32.58 6.79
C ALA A 474 -5.43 -31.87 7.22
N THR A 475 -5.49 -30.97 8.20
CA THR A 475 -4.27 -30.24 8.62
C THR A 475 -3.18 -31.16 9.15
N VAL A 476 -3.55 -32.26 9.82
CA VAL A 476 -2.60 -33.30 10.26
C VAL A 476 -1.83 -33.92 9.10
N THR A 477 -2.45 -33.99 7.91
CA THR A 477 -1.79 -34.49 6.71
C THR A 477 -0.74 -33.48 6.23
N LEU A 478 -1.08 -32.19 6.18
CA LEU A 478 -0.13 -31.13 5.81
C LEU A 478 1.07 -31.08 6.77
N ASP A 479 0.85 -31.26 8.08
CA ASP A 479 1.93 -31.31 9.07
C ASP A 479 2.90 -32.47 8.88
N VAL A 480 2.40 -33.62 8.40
CA VAL A 480 3.26 -34.79 8.12
C VAL A 480 4.18 -34.53 6.93
N PHE A 481 3.75 -33.70 5.97
CA PHE A 481 4.56 -33.33 4.81
C PHE A 481 5.48 -32.14 5.07
N ALA A 482 5.15 -31.31 6.05
CA ALA A 482 6.04 -30.27 6.54
C ALA A 482 7.34 -30.89 7.08
N ALA A 483 8.47 -30.55 6.46
CA ALA A 483 9.81 -30.94 6.86
C ALA A 483 10.80 -29.82 6.53
N PRO A 484 12.03 -29.82 7.09
CA PRO A 484 13.05 -28.84 6.66
C PRO A 484 13.33 -28.98 5.16
N GLY A 485 13.18 -27.88 4.42
CA GLY A 485 13.23 -27.82 2.96
C GLY A 485 11.93 -28.20 2.24
N ALA A 486 10.85 -28.43 2.97
CA ALA A 486 9.48 -28.64 2.48
C ALA A 486 8.46 -28.05 3.47
N GLU A 487 8.75 -26.85 3.96
CA GLU A 487 7.97 -26.22 5.02
C GLU A 487 6.58 -25.79 4.51
N MET A 488 5.60 -25.77 5.43
CA MET A 488 4.25 -25.29 5.16
C MET A 488 3.99 -23.99 5.91
N THR A 489 3.72 -22.91 5.17
CA THR A 489 3.45 -21.58 5.74
C THR A 489 1.96 -21.29 5.71
N TYR A 490 1.37 -21.12 6.88
CA TYR A 490 -0.03 -20.75 7.08
C TYR A 490 -0.14 -19.23 7.24
N THR A 491 -1.09 -18.61 6.55
CA THR A 491 -1.31 -17.16 6.56
C THR A 491 -2.79 -16.84 6.72
N ILE A 492 -3.15 -16.04 7.71
CA ILE A 492 -4.50 -15.45 7.77
C ILE A 492 -4.61 -14.36 6.70
N VAL A 493 -5.66 -14.43 5.89
CA VAL A 493 -5.92 -13.51 4.77
C VAL A 493 -7.31 -12.89 4.88
N PRO A 494 -7.61 -11.77 4.18
CA PRO A 494 -8.96 -11.23 4.14
C PRO A 494 -9.96 -12.29 3.69
N LEU A 495 -11.11 -12.37 4.38
CA LEU A 495 -12.18 -13.27 3.99
C LEU A 495 -12.59 -13.02 2.54
N GLY A 496 -12.69 -14.08 1.74
CA GLY A 496 -12.99 -14.02 0.31
C GLY A 496 -11.77 -13.88 -0.60
N SER A 497 -10.55 -13.76 -0.06
CA SER A 497 -9.31 -13.72 -0.85
C SER A 497 -8.53 -15.05 -0.88
N GLU A 498 -9.07 -16.09 -0.24
CA GLU A 498 -8.45 -17.41 -0.10
C GLU A 498 -8.29 -18.09 -1.44
N THR A 499 -9.28 -18.00 -2.33
CA THR A 499 -9.21 -18.55 -3.68
C THR A 499 -8.05 -17.91 -4.44
N ARG A 500 -8.03 -16.57 -4.53
CA ARG A 500 -6.95 -15.85 -5.22
C ARG A 500 -5.56 -16.15 -4.67
N ILE A 501 -5.44 -16.24 -3.36
CA ILE A 501 -4.13 -16.39 -2.72
C ILE A 501 -3.70 -17.85 -2.72
N GLY A 502 -4.62 -18.79 -2.56
CA GLY A 502 -4.34 -20.19 -2.25
C GLY A 502 -4.69 -21.20 -3.34
N LEU A 503 -5.57 -20.90 -4.30
CA LEU A 503 -6.10 -21.89 -5.25
C LEU A 503 -5.95 -21.50 -6.72
N ASP A 504 -6.29 -20.26 -7.07
CA ASP A 504 -6.46 -19.75 -8.45
C ASP A 504 -5.93 -18.32 -8.47
N ARG A 505 -4.68 -18.11 -8.89
CA ARG A 505 -3.99 -16.83 -8.73
C ARG A 505 -4.47 -15.74 -9.68
N ASP A 506 -5.07 -16.12 -10.80
CA ASP A 506 -5.51 -15.19 -11.84
C ASP A 506 -7.04 -14.99 -11.93
N GLU A 507 -7.77 -15.71 -11.10
CA GLU A 507 -9.22 -15.63 -10.90
C GLU A 507 -10.03 -15.95 -12.17
N ASP A 508 -9.49 -16.80 -13.05
CA ASP A 508 -10.19 -17.24 -14.25
C ASP A 508 -11.20 -18.38 -14.00
N GLY A 509 -11.15 -18.98 -12.81
CA GLY A 509 -12.02 -20.05 -12.34
C GLY A 509 -11.44 -21.46 -12.44
N PHE A 510 -10.20 -21.61 -12.87
CA PHE A 510 -9.44 -22.87 -12.84
C PHE A 510 -8.36 -22.79 -11.75
N PHE A 511 -8.09 -23.91 -11.08
CA PHE A 511 -7.09 -23.88 -10.00
C PHE A 511 -5.68 -24.08 -10.57
N ASP A 512 -4.69 -23.40 -9.98
CA ASP A 512 -3.31 -23.32 -10.48
C ASP A 512 -2.73 -24.70 -10.85
N ARG A 513 -3.01 -25.75 -10.05
CA ARG A 513 -2.45 -27.08 -10.32
C ARG A 513 -3.20 -27.82 -11.42
N ASP A 514 -4.50 -27.60 -11.58
CA ASP A 514 -5.26 -28.16 -12.70
C ASP A 514 -4.79 -27.58 -14.03
N GLU A 515 -4.46 -26.30 -14.04
CA GLU A 515 -3.86 -25.59 -15.18
C GLU A 515 -2.48 -26.15 -15.51
N ILE A 516 -1.58 -26.23 -14.53
CA ILE A 516 -0.25 -26.82 -14.71
C ILE A 516 -0.36 -28.27 -15.19
N ASP A 517 -1.30 -29.07 -14.66
CA ASP A 517 -1.52 -30.46 -15.10
C ASP A 517 -2.09 -30.54 -16.54
N ALA A 518 -2.78 -29.49 -17.00
CA ALA A 518 -3.28 -29.33 -18.37
C ALA A 518 -2.30 -28.57 -19.29
N CYS A 519 -1.13 -28.19 -18.76
CA CYS A 519 -0.13 -27.35 -19.41
C CYS A 519 -0.69 -26.01 -19.90
N THR A 520 -1.39 -25.29 -19.03
CA THR A 520 -1.76 -23.90 -19.24
C THR A 520 -1.08 -23.03 -18.19
N ASP A 521 -0.86 -21.75 -18.51
CA ASP A 521 -0.14 -20.83 -17.63
C ASP A 521 -1.10 -20.34 -16.53
N PRO A 522 -0.91 -20.76 -15.26
CA PRO A 522 -1.77 -20.33 -14.17
C PRO A 522 -1.63 -18.83 -13.84
N ALA A 523 -0.72 -18.11 -14.50
CA ALA A 523 -0.58 -16.67 -14.39
C ALA A 523 -1.17 -15.91 -15.59
N ASP A 524 -1.84 -16.57 -16.54
CA ASP A 524 -2.55 -15.92 -17.65
C ASP A 524 -4.02 -16.35 -17.70
N PRO A 525 -4.98 -15.45 -17.36
CA PRO A 525 -6.40 -15.80 -17.33
C PRO A 525 -7.00 -16.07 -18.72
N ALA A 526 -6.19 -15.99 -19.79
CA ALA A 526 -6.54 -16.42 -21.14
C ALA A 526 -6.02 -17.83 -21.49
N SER A 527 -5.24 -18.49 -20.62
CA SER A 527 -4.63 -19.81 -20.77
C SER A 527 -5.22 -20.77 -19.73
N PHE A 528 -6.19 -21.61 -20.12
CA PHE A 528 -6.88 -22.48 -19.17
C PHE A 528 -7.27 -23.87 -19.71
N PRO A 529 -7.58 -24.85 -18.84
CA PRO A 529 -7.97 -26.19 -19.25
C PRO A 529 -9.14 -26.20 -20.25
N GLY A 530 -8.83 -26.58 -21.49
CA GLY A 530 -9.83 -26.67 -22.57
C GLY A 530 -10.10 -25.38 -23.35
N GLY A 531 -9.35 -24.30 -23.12
CA GLY A 531 -9.38 -23.09 -23.93
C GLY A 531 -8.22 -22.14 -23.63
N GLY A 532 -7.64 -21.53 -24.67
CA GLY A 532 -6.45 -20.69 -24.52
C GLY A 532 -5.20 -21.33 -25.13
N PRO A 533 -4.07 -20.61 -25.18
CA PRO A 533 -2.78 -21.17 -25.58
C PRO A 533 -2.35 -22.21 -24.54
N THR A 534 -2.12 -23.45 -24.96
CA THR A 534 -1.50 -24.46 -24.08
C THR A 534 0.02 -24.35 -24.18
N GLU A 535 0.72 -24.22 -23.05
CA GLU A 535 2.18 -24.25 -22.97
C GLU A 535 2.77 -25.64 -23.32
N CYS A 536 1.93 -26.69 -23.39
CA CYS A 536 2.33 -28.00 -23.92
C CYS A 536 2.53 -28.05 -25.44
N ASP A 537 2.16 -27.01 -26.20
CA ASP A 537 2.76 -26.85 -27.53
C ASP A 537 4.15 -26.23 -27.30
N CYS A 538 5.07 -27.12 -26.93
CA CYS A 538 6.50 -26.93 -27.07
C CYS A 538 6.90 -27.56 -28.40
N PRO A 539 6.46 -27.05 -29.58
CA PRO A 539 6.72 -27.69 -30.85
C PRO A 539 8.22 -27.82 -31.11
N ALA A 540 9.03 -26.98 -30.47
CA ALA A 540 10.48 -27.09 -30.48
C ALA A 540 11.07 -28.24 -29.64
N ASP A 541 10.31 -28.89 -28.75
CA ASP A 541 10.67 -30.18 -28.13
C ASP A 541 10.22 -31.31 -29.06
N ILE A 542 11.00 -31.46 -30.12
CA ILE A 542 10.73 -32.36 -31.22
C ILE A 542 10.90 -33.80 -30.76
N ASP A 543 11.77 -34.04 -29.76
CA ASP A 543 12.05 -35.36 -29.22
C ASP A 543 11.13 -35.81 -28.06
N GLY A 544 10.30 -34.90 -27.55
CA GLY A 544 9.29 -35.14 -26.52
C GLY A 544 9.90 -35.39 -25.14
N SER A 545 11.07 -34.81 -24.87
CA SER A 545 11.78 -34.97 -23.61
C SER A 545 11.27 -34.06 -22.48
N GLY A 546 10.45 -33.06 -22.81
CA GLY A 546 10.03 -31.98 -21.92
C GLY A 546 11.06 -30.85 -21.80
N ASP A 547 12.10 -30.83 -22.63
CA ASP A 547 13.15 -29.80 -22.68
C ASP A 547 13.51 -29.50 -24.15
N VAL A 548 13.35 -28.26 -24.61
CA VAL A 548 13.94 -27.80 -25.87
C VAL A 548 15.44 -27.62 -25.66
N GLY A 549 16.23 -28.47 -26.29
CA GLY A 549 17.66 -28.49 -26.07
C GLY A 549 18.48 -28.84 -27.28
N PHE A 550 19.70 -29.27 -26.99
CA PHE A 550 20.66 -29.61 -28.04
C PHE A 550 20.20 -30.78 -28.90
N THR A 551 19.37 -31.68 -28.37
CA THR A 551 18.85 -32.82 -29.13
C THR A 551 17.86 -32.37 -30.19
N ASP A 552 16.96 -31.44 -29.87
CA ASP A 552 15.97 -30.88 -30.82
C ASP A 552 16.65 -30.05 -31.90
N LEU A 553 17.63 -29.25 -31.51
CA LEU A 553 18.47 -28.52 -32.47
C LEU A 553 19.15 -29.47 -33.46
N LEU A 554 19.65 -30.61 -32.99
CA LEU A 554 20.24 -31.62 -33.88
C LEU A 554 19.20 -32.23 -34.81
N GLN A 555 17.95 -32.41 -34.37
CA GLN A 555 16.87 -32.91 -35.22
C GLN A 555 16.61 -31.94 -36.37
N VAL A 556 16.37 -30.65 -36.11
CA VAL A 556 16.18 -29.61 -37.14
C VAL A 556 17.34 -29.57 -38.14
N LEU A 557 18.58 -29.60 -37.64
CA LEU A 557 19.78 -29.56 -38.50
C LEU A 557 19.97 -30.84 -39.32
N SER A 558 19.42 -31.98 -38.87
CA SER A 558 19.58 -33.27 -39.55
C SER A 558 18.66 -33.47 -40.75
N VAL A 559 17.53 -32.76 -40.81
CA VAL A 559 16.51 -32.87 -41.87
C VAL A 559 16.37 -31.62 -42.73
N TRP A 560 17.38 -30.73 -42.68
CA TRP A 560 17.41 -29.46 -43.40
C TRP A 560 17.04 -29.57 -44.89
N GLY A 561 15.99 -28.83 -45.30
CA GLY A 561 15.43 -28.84 -46.65
C GLY A 561 13.99 -29.38 -46.70
N VAL A 562 13.56 -29.79 -47.91
CA VAL A 562 12.16 -30.19 -48.17
C VAL A 562 11.75 -31.38 -47.33
N CYS A 563 10.73 -31.20 -46.50
CA CYS A 563 10.29 -32.19 -45.54
C CYS A 563 8.80 -32.02 -45.24
N GLY A 564 7.95 -32.52 -46.15
CA GLY A 564 6.50 -32.37 -46.01
C GLY A 564 5.93 -33.20 -44.85
N GLY A 565 5.58 -32.52 -43.75
CA GLY A 565 4.87 -33.10 -42.61
C GLY A 565 5.77 -33.85 -41.61
N CYS A 566 7.05 -33.47 -41.51
CA CYS A 566 7.91 -33.96 -40.44
C CYS A 566 7.81 -33.08 -39.19
N PRO A 567 8.11 -33.64 -38.00
CA PRO A 567 8.10 -32.91 -36.73
C PRO A 567 9.00 -31.67 -36.70
N GLU A 568 10.05 -31.62 -37.53
CA GLU A 568 11.03 -30.54 -37.58
C GLU A 568 10.60 -29.32 -38.42
N ASP A 569 9.49 -29.42 -39.17
CA ASP A 569 8.85 -28.32 -39.93
C ASP A 569 7.84 -27.62 -39.02
N LEU A 570 8.38 -26.81 -38.11
CA LEU A 570 7.65 -26.20 -37.01
C LEU A 570 6.72 -25.06 -37.47
N ASP A 571 7.07 -24.40 -38.59
CA ASP A 571 6.23 -23.36 -39.20
C ASP A 571 5.23 -23.90 -40.25
N GLY A 572 5.30 -25.20 -40.57
CA GLY A 572 4.41 -25.90 -41.50
C GLY A 572 4.55 -25.45 -42.95
N SER A 573 5.71 -24.89 -43.32
CA SER A 573 6.00 -24.41 -44.68
C SER A 573 6.24 -25.54 -45.69
N GLY A 574 6.49 -26.75 -45.21
CA GLY A 574 6.89 -27.92 -46.01
C GLY A 574 8.41 -28.02 -46.23
N ASP A 575 9.20 -27.12 -45.64
CA ASP A 575 10.66 -27.03 -45.73
C ASP A 575 11.25 -26.75 -44.33
N VAL A 576 12.13 -27.63 -43.83
CA VAL A 576 12.89 -27.37 -42.60
C VAL A 576 14.04 -26.42 -42.90
N GLY A 577 14.02 -25.24 -42.28
CA GLY A 577 14.94 -24.16 -42.59
C GLY A 577 15.25 -23.22 -41.44
N PHE A 578 15.61 -22.00 -41.78
CA PHE A 578 16.10 -21.03 -40.80
C PHE A 578 15.01 -20.54 -39.85
N THR A 579 13.75 -20.56 -40.28
CA THR A 579 12.60 -20.20 -39.43
C THR A 579 12.38 -21.22 -38.32
N ASP A 580 12.44 -22.51 -38.63
CA ASP A 580 12.31 -23.61 -37.65
C ASP A 580 13.46 -23.61 -36.66
N LEU A 581 14.69 -23.37 -37.15
CA LEU A 581 15.87 -23.20 -36.30
C LEU A 581 15.70 -22.06 -35.29
N LEU A 582 15.14 -20.93 -35.72
CA LEU A 582 14.88 -19.80 -34.82
C LEU A 582 13.83 -20.15 -33.77
N GLN A 583 12.80 -20.92 -34.12
CA GLN A 583 11.80 -21.36 -33.16
C GLN A 583 12.41 -22.25 -32.07
N VAL A 584 13.27 -23.22 -32.44
CA VAL A 584 14.00 -24.04 -31.46
C VAL A 584 14.91 -23.20 -30.56
N LEU A 585 15.63 -22.23 -31.11
CA LEU A 585 16.50 -21.37 -30.31
C LEU A 585 15.72 -20.39 -29.43
N SER A 586 14.51 -20.01 -29.83
CA SER A 586 13.65 -19.09 -29.07
C SER A 586 12.93 -19.75 -27.90
N GLN A 587 12.76 -21.07 -27.94
CA GLN A 587 12.07 -21.86 -26.91
C GLN A 587 13.06 -22.66 -26.03
N TRP A 588 14.35 -22.34 -26.07
CA TRP A 588 15.42 -23.12 -25.43
C TRP A 588 15.27 -23.21 -23.90
N GLY A 589 15.16 -24.44 -23.37
CA GLY A 589 14.94 -24.71 -21.95
C GLY A 589 13.82 -25.72 -21.72
N PRO A 590 13.44 -25.98 -20.46
CA PRO A 590 12.30 -26.83 -20.14
C PRO A 590 11.03 -26.32 -20.81
N CYS A 591 10.25 -27.26 -21.34
CA CYS A 591 8.86 -27.06 -21.70
C CYS A 591 8.07 -27.05 -20.38
N SER A 592 8.20 -25.94 -19.64
CA SER A 592 7.48 -25.67 -18.41
C SER A 592 6.34 -24.72 -18.68
#